data_AF-A0A530BF11-F1
#
_entry.id   AF-A0A530BF11-F1
#
_cell.length_a   1.000
_cell.length_b   1.000
_cell.length_c   1.000
_cell.angle_alpha   90.00
_cell.angle_beta   90.00
_cell.angle_gamma   90.00
#
_symmetry.space_group_name_H-M   'P 1'
#
loop_
_entity.id
_entity.type
_entity.pdbx_description
1 polymer ?
#
loop_
_entity_poly.entity_id
_entity_poly.type
_entity_poly.pdbx_seq_one_letter_code
_entity_poly.pdbx_strand_id
1 'polypeptide(L)'
;GLVGTHLIAFCGDMGIGEVQAAGLLSMMGIFDLIGTTLSGWLTDRFDPRKLLGVYYAVRGVSLIYLPYSGFSAVSLIIFAVLYGLDWIATVPPTLRLANEAFGDRSGPIVFGWIVAGH
;
A
#
# COMPACT_ATOMS: atom_id res chain seq x y z
N GLY A 1 5.92 -5.32 5.00
CA GLY A 1 6.98 -5.47 6.02
C GLY A 1 7.81 -4.21 6.16
N LEU A 2 8.65 -3.90 5.16
CA LEU A 2 9.74 -2.92 5.29
C LEU A 2 9.32 -1.51 5.76
N VAL A 3 8.25 -0.92 5.20
CA VAL A 3 7.84 0.44 5.61
C VAL A 3 7.25 0.45 7.02
N GLY A 4 6.42 -0.53 7.40
CA GLY A 4 5.87 -0.61 8.76
C GLY A 4 6.93 -0.79 9.85
N THR A 5 8.00 -1.54 9.56
CA THR A 5 9.07 -1.82 10.54
C THR A 5 10.19 -0.79 10.54
N HIS A 6 10.50 -0.18 9.38
CA HIS A 6 11.64 0.74 9.25
C HIS A 6 11.28 2.21 9.11
N LEU A 7 10.02 2.58 8.83
CA LEU A 7 9.65 4.00 8.67
C LEU A 7 9.86 4.79 9.96
N ILE A 8 9.54 4.22 11.12
CA ILE A 8 9.74 4.88 12.42
C ILE A 8 11.24 5.08 12.69
N ALA A 9 12.05 4.03 12.47
CA ALA A 9 13.50 4.11 12.63
C ALA A 9 14.12 5.13 11.66
N PHE A 10 13.69 5.11 10.40
CA PHE A 10 14.13 6.05 9.36
C PHE A 10 13.73 7.50 9.68
N CYS A 11 12.53 7.72 10.21
CA CYS A 11 12.13 9.03 10.73
C CYS A 11 13.03 9.46 11.90
N GLY A 12 13.36 8.54 12.81
CA GLY A 12 14.30 8.79 13.90
C GLY A 12 15.70 9.20 13.42
N ASP A 13 16.24 8.51 12.41
CA ASP A 13 17.54 8.82 11.79
C ASP A 13 17.55 10.23 11.15
N MET A 14 16.39 10.70 10.70
CA MET A 14 16.18 12.02 10.10
C MET A 14 15.81 13.11 11.14
N GLY A 15 15.82 12.79 12.44
CA GLY A 15 15.52 13.72 13.52
C GLY A 15 14.03 13.98 13.76
N ILE A 16 13.13 13.17 13.20
CA ILE A 16 11.69 13.26 13.41
C ILE A 16 11.32 12.52 14.70
N GLY A 17 10.58 13.18 15.59
CA GLY A 17 10.17 12.59 16.86
C GLY A 17 9.25 11.38 16.69
N GLU A 18 9.37 10.39 17.57
CA GLU A 18 8.62 9.12 17.53
C GLU A 18 7.10 9.31 17.45
N VAL A 19 6.55 10.29 18.18
CA VAL A 19 5.11 10.62 18.17
C VAL A 19 4.66 11.07 16.78
N GLN A 20 5.48 11.85 16.09
CA GLN A 20 5.17 12.32 14.74
C GLN A 20 5.25 11.18 13.72
N ALA A 21 6.24 10.29 13.86
CA ALA A 21 6.36 9.09 13.05
C ALA A 21 5.16 8.12 13.25
N ALA A 22 4.72 7.93 14.50
CA ALA A 22 3.52 7.14 14.80
C ALA A 22 2.25 7.77 14.23
N GLY A 23 2.15 9.11 14.23
CA GLY A 23 1.07 9.85 13.58
C GLY A 23 1.02 9.63 12.07
N LEU A 24 2.18 9.63 11.40
CA LEU A 24 2.28 9.31 9.97
C LEU A 24 1.82 7.87 9.69
N LEU A 25 2.26 6.90 10.49
CA LEU A 25 1.85 5.51 10.34
C LEU A 25 0.32 5.34 10.54
N SER A 26 -0.24 6.05 11.52
CA SER A 26 -1.68 6.05 11.77
C SER A 26 -2.46 6.64 10.60
N MET A 27 -1.96 7.74 10.02
CA MET A 27 -2.54 8.34 8.81
C MET A 27 -2.49 7.38 7.63
N MET A 28 -1.36 6.71 7.41
CA MET A 28 -1.23 5.69 6.37
C MET A 28 -2.27 4.59 6.54
N GLY A 29 -2.51 4.11 7.76
CA GLY A 29 -3.54 3.09 8.04
C GLY A 29 -4.97 3.55 7.71
N ILE A 30 -5.29 4.82 7.96
CA ILE A 30 -6.61 5.38 7.58
C ILE A 30 -6.76 5.42 6.05
N PHE A 31 -5.75 5.92 5.35
CA PHE A 31 -5.78 5.98 3.89
C PHE A 31 -5.74 4.60 3.25
N ASP A 32 -5.09 3.63 3.89
CA ASP A 32 -5.09 2.24 3.46
C ASP A 32 -6.48 1.60 3.48
N LEU A 33 -7.25 1.87 4.54
CA LEU A 33 -8.65 1.42 4.59
C LEU A 33 -9.47 2.00 3.43
N ILE A 34 -9.29 3.30 3.14
CA ILE A 34 -9.95 3.99 2.04
C ILE A 34 -9.51 3.40 0.70
N GLY A 35 -8.20 3.24 0.50
CA GLY A 35 -7.59 2.73 -0.71
C GLY A 35 -8.00 1.30 -1.02
N THR A 36 -8.03 0.43 -0.01
CA THR A 36 -8.47 -0.95 -0.14
C THR A 36 -9.95 -1.06 -0.48
N THR A 37 -10.79 -0.24 0.17
CA THR A 37 -12.23 -0.20 -0.13
C THR A 37 -12.49 0.28 -1.55
N LEU A 38 -11.81 1.36 -1.95
CA LEU A 38 -11.90 1.91 -3.30
C LEU A 38 -11.36 0.92 -4.34
N SER A 39 -10.26 0.24 -4.04
CA SER A 39 -9.68 -0.79 -4.90
C SER A 39 -10.62 -1.96 -5.13
N GLY A 40 -11.34 -2.43 -4.10
CA GLY A 40 -12.38 -3.46 -4.28
C GLY A 40 -13.43 -3.02 -5.31
N TRP A 41 -13.96 -1.82 -5.14
CA TRP A 41 -14.93 -1.25 -6.08
C TRP A 41 -14.38 -1.04 -7.50
N LEU A 42 -13.13 -0.60 -7.63
CA LEU A 42 -12.48 -0.45 -8.95
C LEU A 42 -12.22 -1.79 -9.59
N THR A 43 -11.78 -2.78 -8.80
CA THR A 43 -11.51 -4.15 -9.25
C THR A 43 -12.75 -4.79 -9.82
N ASP A 44 -13.95 -4.47 -9.31
CA ASP A 44 -15.20 -4.95 -9.87
C ASP A 44 -15.48 -4.43 -11.29
N ARG A 45 -15.02 -3.21 -11.62
CA ARG A 45 -15.36 -2.48 -12.85
C ARG A 45 -14.26 -2.40 -13.90
N PHE A 46 -13.00 -2.51 -13.48
CA PHE A 46 -11.82 -2.33 -14.32
C PHE A 46 -10.96 -3.59 -14.33
N ASP A 47 -10.07 -3.70 -15.33
CA ASP A 47 -9.13 -4.80 -15.45
C ASP A 47 -8.14 -4.81 -14.26
N PRO A 48 -8.13 -5.89 -13.44
CA PRO A 48 -7.24 -6.02 -12.29
C PRO A 48 -5.76 -5.84 -12.62
N ARG A 49 -5.32 -6.25 -13.82
CA ARG A 49 -3.91 -6.15 -14.24
C ARG A 49 -3.47 -4.70 -14.42
N LYS A 50 -4.36 -3.87 -14.98
CA LYS A 50 -4.11 -2.43 -15.15
C LYS A 50 -4.12 -1.72 -13.81
N LEU A 51 -5.03 -2.08 -12.91
CA LEU A 51 -5.07 -1.56 -11.54
C LEU A 51 -3.79 -1.86 -10.79
N LEU A 52 -3.31 -3.12 -10.83
CA LEU A 52 -2.02 -3.49 -10.26
C LEU A 52 -0.87 -2.66 -10.85
N GLY A 53 -0.85 -2.45 -12.17
CA GLY A 53 0.15 -1.60 -12.82
C GLY A 53 0.16 -0.17 -12.27
N VAL A 54 -1.03 0.43 -12.07
CA VAL A 54 -1.16 1.77 -11.48
C VAL A 54 -0.70 1.78 -10.02
N TYR A 55 -1.14 0.81 -9.22
CA TYR A 55 -0.75 0.68 -7.81
C TYR A 55 0.77 0.58 -7.65
N TYR A 56 1.42 -0.33 -8.37
CA TYR A 56 2.88 -0.46 -8.33
C TYR A 56 3.59 0.79 -8.86
N ALA A 57 3.04 1.51 -9.85
CA ALA A 57 3.60 2.78 -10.31
C ALA A 57 3.50 3.87 -9.23
N VAL A 58 2.34 4.03 -8.59
CA VAL A 58 2.16 4.98 -7.47
C VAL A 58 3.07 4.64 -6.30
N ARG A 59 3.20 3.35 -5.96
CA ARG A 59 4.16 2.87 -4.95
C ARG A 59 5.59 3.24 -5.30
N GLY A 60 6.02 2.93 -6.52
CA GLY A 60 7.36 3.23 -7.00
C GLY A 60 7.68 4.71 -6.94
N VAL A 61 6.77 5.56 -7.43
CA VAL A 61 6.92 7.02 -7.39
C VAL A 61 6.96 7.54 -5.95
N SER A 62 6.11 7.03 -5.06
CA SER A 62 6.07 7.44 -3.66
C SER A 62 7.38 7.10 -2.93
N LEU A 63 7.94 5.91 -3.19
CA LEU A 63 9.22 5.48 -2.61
C LEU A 63 10.41 6.25 -3.17
N ILE A 64 10.39 6.59 -4.47
CA ILE A 64 11.41 7.45 -5.07
C ILE A 64 11.32 8.86 -4.50
N TYR A 65 10.11 9.38 -4.28
CA TYR A 65 9.88 10.73 -3.74
C TYR A 65 10.41 10.89 -2.31
N LEU A 66 10.24 9.88 -1.46
CA LEU A 66 10.56 9.93 -0.03
C LEU A 66 11.98 10.46 0.29
N PRO A 67 13.09 9.93 -0.27
CA PRO A 67 14.43 10.43 0.01
C PRO A 67 14.68 11.87 -0.49
N TYR A 68 13.99 12.32 -1.53
CA TYR A 68 14.12 13.69 -2.06
C TYR A 68 13.14 14.69 -1.43
N SER A 69 12.28 14.23 -0.53
CA SER A 69 11.16 15.00 0.03
C SER A 69 11.59 16.10 1.02
N GLY A 70 12.88 16.14 1.39
CA GLY A 70 13.41 17.04 2.41
C GLY A 70 12.83 16.83 3.81
N PHE A 71 12.02 15.78 4.01
CA PHE A 71 11.46 15.36 5.31
C PHE A 71 10.65 16.43 6.04
N SER A 72 10.09 17.39 5.30
CA SER A 72 9.15 18.36 5.85
C SER A 72 7.85 17.68 6.29
N ALA A 73 7.15 18.25 7.27
CA ALA A 73 5.86 17.71 7.72
C ALA A 73 4.85 17.58 6.57
N VAL A 74 4.82 18.53 5.64
CA VAL A 74 3.91 18.52 4.49
C VAL A 74 4.25 17.39 3.52
N SER A 75 5.53 17.20 3.21
CA SER A 75 5.96 16.16 2.28
C SER A 75 5.77 14.74 2.83
N LEU A 76 5.96 14.56 4.14
CA LEU A 76 5.66 13.30 4.82
C LEU A 76 4.16 12.99 4.86
N ILE A 77 3.30 14.01 5.03
CA ILE A 77 1.85 13.83 4.92
C ILE A 77 1.47 13.41 3.50
N ILE A 78 2.01 14.06 2.47
CA ILE A 78 1.77 13.68 1.07
C ILE A 78 2.19 12.23 0.83
N PHE A 79 3.37 11.84 1.30
CA PHE A 79 3.83 10.46 1.25
C PHE A 79 2.87 9.50 1.98
N ALA A 80 2.45 9.84 3.19
CA ALA A 80 1.55 9.02 3.99
C ALA A 80 0.19 8.79 3.30
N VAL A 81 -0.36 9.82 2.63
CA VAL A 81 -1.59 9.70 1.85
C VAL A 81 -1.39 8.79 0.64
N LEU A 82 -0.39 9.07 -0.20
CA LEU A 82 -0.16 8.35 -1.46
C LEU A 82 0.20 6.88 -1.21
N TYR A 83 1.14 6.66 -0.29
CA TYR A 83 1.58 5.31 0.06
C TYR A 83 0.52 4.58 0.87
N GLY A 84 -0.21 5.28 1.75
CA GLY A 84 -1.33 4.72 2.50
C GLY A 84 -2.42 4.18 1.57
N LEU A 85 -2.90 4.99 0.62
CA LEU A 85 -3.92 4.58 -0.35
C LEU A 85 -3.54 3.33 -1.16
N ASP A 86 -2.25 3.09 -1.35
CA ASP A 86 -1.75 1.99 -2.14
C ASP A 86 -1.43 0.74 -1.32
N TRP A 87 -1.22 0.85 -0.01
CA TRP A 87 -0.58 -0.18 0.81
C TRP A 87 -1.21 -1.57 0.67
N ILE A 88 -2.51 -1.72 0.93
CA ILE A 88 -3.29 -2.97 0.84
C ILE A 88 -4.22 -2.98 -0.39
N ALA A 89 -4.26 -1.89 -1.16
CA ALA A 89 -5.09 -1.78 -2.37
C ALA A 89 -4.79 -2.85 -3.45
N THR A 90 -3.65 -3.54 -3.41
CA THR A 90 -3.34 -4.63 -4.35
C THR A 90 -4.03 -5.95 -4.02
N VAL A 91 -4.62 -6.10 -2.82
CA VAL A 91 -5.25 -7.35 -2.38
C VAL A 91 -6.49 -7.73 -3.23
N PRO A 92 -7.50 -6.85 -3.40
CA PRO A 92 -8.68 -7.19 -4.20
C PRO A 92 -8.37 -7.57 -5.66
N PRO A 93 -7.52 -6.83 -6.40
CA PRO A 93 -7.12 -7.20 -7.76
C PRO A 93 -6.42 -8.56 -7.82
N THR A 94 -5.55 -8.85 -6.85
CA THR A 94 -4.78 -10.11 -6.83
C THR A 94 -5.68 -11.30 -6.54
N LEU A 95 -6.62 -11.16 -5.60
CA LEU A 95 -7.63 -12.18 -5.32
C LEU A 95 -8.51 -12.44 -6.55
N ARG A 96 -8.94 -11.37 -7.24
CA ARG A 96 -9.72 -11.52 -8.47
C ARG A 96 -8.94 -12.25 -9.56
N LEU A 97 -7.67 -11.93 -9.77
CA LEU A 97 -6.81 -12.67 -10.72
C LEU A 97 -6.62 -14.13 -10.33
N ALA A 98 -6.50 -14.43 -9.02
CA ALA A 98 -6.42 -15.80 -8.55
C ALA A 98 -7.72 -16.58 -8.84
N ASN A 99 -8.89 -15.96 -8.65
CA ASN A 99 -10.18 -16.56 -9.01
C ASN A 99 -10.33 -16.74 -10.52
N GLU A 100 -9.91 -15.77 -11.33
CA GLU A 100 -9.95 -15.87 -12.80
C GLU A 100 -9.04 -16.99 -13.34
N ALA A 101 -7.89 -17.23 -12.69
CA ALA A 101 -6.92 -18.23 -13.12
C ALA A 101 -7.23 -19.66 -12.60
N PHE A 102 -7.74 -19.78 -11.37
CA PHE A 102 -7.90 -21.08 -10.69
C PHE A 102 -9.37 -21.44 -10.39
N GLY A 103 -10.32 -20.56 -10.73
CA GLY A 103 -11.74 -20.71 -10.45
C GLY A 103 -12.12 -20.36 -9.00
N ASP A 104 -13.40 -20.05 -8.78
CA ASP A 104 -13.89 -19.48 -7.51
C ASP A 104 -13.71 -20.38 -6.27
N ARG A 105 -13.57 -21.70 -6.46
CA ARG A 105 -13.31 -22.66 -5.36
C ARG A 105 -11.85 -22.72 -4.94
N SER A 106 -10.93 -22.66 -5.89
CA SER A 106 -9.49 -22.85 -5.63
C SER A 106 -8.74 -21.53 -5.55
N GLY A 107 -9.25 -20.45 -6.16
CA GLY A 107 -8.67 -19.12 -6.14
C GLY A 107 -8.40 -18.57 -4.74
N PRO A 108 -9.35 -18.64 -3.78
CA PRO A 108 -9.11 -18.17 -2.42
C PRO A 108 -8.04 -18.99 -1.67
N ILE A 109 -7.95 -20.30 -1.96
CA ILE A 109 -6.93 -21.19 -1.37
C ILE A 109 -5.54 -20.82 -1.90
N VAL A 110 -5.42 -20.62 -3.22
CA VAL A 110 -4.17 -20.20 -3.87
C VAL A 110 -3.75 -18.81 -3.36
N PHE A 111 -4.69 -17.87 -3.26
CA PHE A 111 -4.41 -16.56 -2.68
C PHE A 111 -3.92 -16.66 -1.23
N GLY A 112 -4.52 -17.53 -0.41
CA GLY A 112 -4.05 -17.82 0.94
C GLY A 112 -2.59 -18.30 0.98
N TRP A 113 -2.20 -19.19 0.06
CA TRP A 113 -0.80 -19.61 -0.09
C TRP A 113 0.13 -18.49 -0.56
N ILE A 114 -0.32 -17.62 -1.47
CA ILE A 114 0.44 -16.44 -1.92
C ILE A 114 0.73 -15.51 -0.73
N VAL A 115 -0.28 -15.27 0.12
CA VAL A 115 -0.14 -14.42 1.33
C VAL A 115 0.75 -15.09 2.36
N ALA A 116 0.65 -16.42 2.56
CA ALA A 116 1.51 -17.14 3.49
C ALA A 116 3.00 -17.10 3.09
N GLY A 117 3.29 -16.96 1.79
CA GLY A 117 4.65 -16.82 1.27
C GLY A 117 5.20 -15.39 1.20
N HIS A 118 4.39 -14.37 1.55
CA HIS A 118 4.78 -12.95 1.58
C HIS A 118 5.45 -12.56 2.90
#